data_AF-A0A7R7VHD3-F1
#
_entry.id   AF-A0A7R7VHD3-F1
#
_cell.length_a   1.000
_cell.length_b   1.000
_cell.length_c   1.000
_cell.angle_alpha   90.00
_cell.angle_beta   90.00
_cell.angle_gamma   90.00
#
_symmetry.space_group_name_H-M   'P 1'
#
loop_
_entity.id
_entity.type
_entity.pdbx_description
1 polymer ?
#
loop_
_entity_poly.entity_id
_entity_poly.type
_entity_poly.pdbx_seq_one_letter_code
_entity_poly.pdbx_strand_id
1 'polypeptide(L)'
;MPLLPPPPSVPKERPPNTFLVTLLIYPNHWAYYIPSPAHPSLGILLHVTGDTRTGFKLAIQRSYDLSLPENQNPPTTYRIPLQWVDGWWLDEEKMLNNGAGVRDCEPACAFERVVGRVEMPGLGEGLDDEGDKDWVIKVAEELVSSGVFEENVVSYLYTIRMAEWL
;
A
#
# COMPACT_ATOMS: atom_id res chain seq x y z
N MET A 1 -5.28 23.67 11.30
CA MET A 1 -4.96 22.37 10.69
C MET A 1 -3.47 22.17 10.84
N PRO A 2 -2.99 21.06 11.41
CA PRO A 2 -1.56 20.76 11.34
C PRO A 2 -1.15 20.65 9.86
N LEU A 3 0.14 20.60 9.53
CA LEU A 3 0.59 20.30 8.16
C LEU A 3 1.10 18.86 8.14
N LEU A 4 0.80 18.09 7.08
CA LEU A 4 1.44 16.79 6.90
C LEU A 4 2.97 17.01 6.90
N PRO A 5 3.74 16.15 7.60
CA PRO A 5 5.19 16.19 7.49
C PRO A 5 5.60 16.03 6.01
N PRO A 6 6.76 16.57 5.61
CA PRO A 6 7.26 16.39 4.27
C PRO A 6 7.36 14.90 3.92
N PRO A 7 6.83 14.46 2.76
CA PRO A 7 6.94 13.07 2.33
C PRO A 7 8.40 12.70 2.03
N PRO A 8 8.70 11.39 1.93
CA PRO A 8 10.01 10.93 1.46
C PRO A 8 10.37 11.61 0.13
N SER A 9 11.65 11.97 -0.03
CA SER A 9 12.12 12.61 -1.26
C SER A 9 12.22 11.59 -2.37
N VAL A 10 11.17 11.52 -3.19
CA VAL A 10 11.13 10.65 -4.37
C VAL A 10 11.50 11.46 -5.62
N PRO A 11 12.47 11.02 -6.44
CA PRO A 11 12.74 11.62 -7.74
C PRO A 11 11.48 11.75 -8.58
N LYS A 12 11.25 12.95 -9.15
CA LYS A 12 10.10 13.20 -10.03
C LYS A 12 10.14 12.36 -11.30
N GLU A 13 11.34 12.18 -11.83
CA GLU A 13 11.57 11.33 -12.99
C GLU A 13 11.68 9.88 -12.55
N ARG A 14 10.98 9.01 -13.26
CA ARG A 14 11.00 7.56 -13.03
C ARG A 14 12.39 7.00 -13.36
N PRO A 15 13.11 6.38 -12.41
CA PRO A 15 14.30 5.62 -12.73
C PRO A 15 13.99 4.43 -13.64
N PRO A 16 14.91 4.00 -14.52
CA PRO A 16 14.71 2.86 -15.41
C PRO A 16 14.29 1.60 -14.66
N ASN A 17 13.32 0.86 -15.19
CA ASN A 17 12.83 -0.40 -14.62
C ASN A 17 12.40 -0.30 -13.14
N THR A 18 11.69 0.76 -12.74
CA THR A 18 11.18 0.90 -11.36
C THR A 18 9.68 1.12 -11.33
N PHE A 19 9.05 0.91 -10.18
CA PHE A 19 7.64 1.21 -9.94
C PHE A 19 7.49 2.07 -8.69
N LEU A 20 6.60 3.04 -8.74
CA LEU A 20 6.37 3.92 -7.60
C LEU A 20 5.38 3.27 -6.64
N VAL A 21 5.82 2.95 -5.43
CA VAL A 21 4.89 2.59 -4.38
C VAL A 21 4.32 3.88 -3.78
N THR A 22 2.99 3.97 -3.76
CA THR A 22 2.24 5.13 -3.28
C THR A 22 1.41 4.70 -2.08
N LEU A 23 1.40 5.51 -1.03
CA LEU A 23 0.41 5.40 0.05
C LEU A 23 -0.88 6.10 -0.38
N LEU A 24 -1.98 5.38 -0.39
CA LEU A 24 -3.31 5.96 -0.47
C LEU A 24 -3.89 6.06 0.94
N ILE A 25 -4.31 7.27 1.31
CA ILE A 25 -5.00 7.54 2.55
C ILE A 25 -6.45 7.88 2.21
N TYR A 26 -7.37 7.08 2.73
CA TYR A 26 -8.81 7.32 2.77
C TYR A 26 -9.21 7.75 4.19
N PRO A 27 -10.43 8.26 4.41
CA PRO A 27 -10.83 8.78 5.73
C PRO A 27 -10.57 7.83 6.91
N ASN A 28 -10.78 6.52 6.73
CA ASN A 28 -10.56 5.52 7.78
C ASN A 28 -9.75 4.32 7.27
N HIS A 29 -8.92 4.50 6.23
CA HIS A 29 -8.25 3.36 5.59
C HIS A 29 -6.93 3.75 4.91
N TRP A 30 -5.87 2.98 5.13
CA TRP A 30 -4.59 3.09 4.44
C TRP A 30 -4.36 1.90 3.51
N ALA A 31 -3.76 2.18 2.36
CA ALA A 31 -3.45 1.15 1.36
C ALA A 31 -2.17 1.49 0.60
N TYR A 32 -1.45 0.46 0.18
CA TYR A 32 -0.43 0.61 -0.84
C TYR A 32 -1.06 0.53 -2.22
N TYR A 33 -0.63 1.43 -3.10
CA TYR A 33 -0.99 1.42 -4.50
C TYR A 33 0.26 1.46 -5.37
N ILE A 34 0.32 0.54 -6.33
CA ILE A 34 1.40 0.46 -7.30
C ILE A 34 0.79 0.60 -8.69
N PRO A 35 0.87 1.79 -9.31
CA PRO A 35 0.33 2.01 -10.64
C PRO A 35 1.13 1.27 -11.71
N SER A 36 0.45 0.87 -12.77
CA SER A 36 1.06 0.56 -14.05
C SER A 36 1.77 1.80 -14.58
N PRO A 37 3.04 1.72 -14.98
CA PRO A 37 3.72 2.84 -15.59
C PRO A 37 3.15 3.27 -16.94
N ALA A 38 2.50 2.34 -17.66
CA ALA A 38 1.82 2.63 -18.92
C ALA A 38 0.44 3.27 -18.70
N HIS A 39 -0.24 2.91 -17.61
CA HIS A 39 -1.58 3.38 -17.28
C HIS A 39 -1.66 3.80 -15.80
N PRO A 40 -1.27 5.04 -15.43
CA PRO A 40 -1.12 5.44 -14.02
C PRO A 40 -2.41 5.38 -13.17
N SER A 41 -3.59 5.36 -13.79
CA SER A 41 -4.86 5.17 -13.09
C SER A 41 -5.15 3.71 -12.75
N LEU A 42 -4.49 2.76 -13.43
CA LEU A 42 -4.63 1.31 -13.24
C LEU A 42 -3.43 0.79 -12.44
N GLY A 43 -3.65 -0.10 -11.49
CA GLY A 43 -2.56 -0.65 -10.69
C GLY A 43 -2.99 -1.81 -9.83
N ILE A 44 -2.20 -2.09 -8.80
CA ILE A 44 -2.63 -2.96 -7.70
C ILE A 44 -2.85 -2.15 -6.44
N LEU A 45 -3.86 -2.55 -5.67
CA LEU A 45 -4.15 -2.04 -4.34
C LEU A 45 -3.90 -3.16 -3.32
N LEU A 46 -2.94 -2.97 -2.42
CA LEU A 46 -2.69 -3.89 -1.29
C LEU A 46 -3.17 -3.24 -0.02
N HIS A 47 -4.09 -3.90 0.67
CA HIS A 47 -4.66 -3.35 1.88
C HIS A 47 -5.25 -4.42 2.77
N VAL A 48 -5.52 -4.04 4.01
CA VAL A 48 -6.26 -4.89 4.94
C VAL A 48 -7.76 -4.72 4.70
N THR A 49 -8.51 -5.82 4.85
CA THR A 49 -9.96 -5.84 4.93
C THR A 49 -10.41 -6.59 6.18
N GLY A 50 -11.64 -6.37 6.62
CA GLY A 50 -12.18 -7.01 7.82
C GLY A 50 -12.42 -6.01 8.95
N ASP A 51 -12.77 -6.52 10.11
CA ASP A 51 -13.06 -5.75 11.32
C ASP A 51 -12.69 -6.56 12.57
N THR A 52 -12.74 -5.92 13.74
CA THR A 52 -12.45 -6.55 15.05
C THR A 52 -13.35 -7.76 15.36
N ARG A 53 -14.51 -7.86 14.70
CA ARG A 53 -15.48 -8.96 14.88
C ARG A 53 -15.19 -10.15 13.97
N THR A 54 -14.59 -9.94 12.81
CA THR A 54 -14.37 -10.95 11.75
C THR A 54 -12.91 -11.31 11.54
N GLY A 55 -12.00 -10.53 12.14
CA GLY A 55 -10.57 -10.62 11.93
C GLY A 55 -10.15 -9.89 10.65
N PHE A 56 -8.89 -9.48 10.62
CA PHE A 56 -8.30 -8.77 9.50
C PHE A 56 -7.69 -9.74 8.48
N LYS A 57 -7.72 -9.37 7.20
CA LYS A 57 -7.19 -10.15 6.08
C LYS A 57 -6.53 -9.26 5.05
N LEU A 58 -5.41 -9.74 4.49
CA LEU A 58 -4.82 -9.14 3.30
C LEU A 58 -5.77 -9.27 2.11
N ALA A 59 -6.00 -8.16 1.43
CA ALA A 59 -6.63 -8.11 0.13
C ALA A 59 -5.67 -7.45 -0.87
N ILE A 60 -5.44 -8.14 -1.99
CA ILE A 60 -4.75 -7.62 -3.16
C ILE A 60 -5.81 -7.46 -4.26
N GLN A 61 -6.08 -6.22 -4.64
CA GLN A 61 -6.97 -5.91 -5.76
C GLN A 61 -6.12 -5.67 -7.00
N ARG A 62 -6.21 -6.61 -7.93
CA ARG A 62 -5.52 -6.60 -9.23
C ARG A 62 -6.28 -5.66 -10.17
N SER A 63 -5.57 -4.97 -11.06
CA SER A 63 -6.17 -4.04 -12.03
C SER A 63 -7.16 -3.06 -11.40
N TYR A 64 -6.83 -2.56 -10.21
CA TYR A 64 -7.62 -1.56 -9.52
C TYR A 64 -7.48 -0.22 -10.25
N ASP A 65 -8.58 0.29 -10.81
CA ASP A 65 -8.60 1.53 -11.59
C ASP A 65 -9.19 2.69 -10.78
N LEU A 66 -8.34 3.64 -10.41
CA LEU A 66 -8.71 4.84 -9.68
C LEU A 66 -9.54 5.84 -10.51
N SER A 67 -9.69 5.65 -11.82
CA SER A 67 -10.59 6.50 -12.63
C SER A 67 -12.06 6.09 -12.52
N LEU A 68 -12.34 4.89 -12.01
CA LEU A 68 -13.69 4.35 -11.90
C LEU A 68 -14.45 4.97 -10.71
N PRO A 69 -15.69 5.45 -10.88
CA PRO A 69 -16.48 6.06 -9.81
C PRO A 69 -16.68 5.18 -8.58
N GLU A 70 -16.85 3.87 -8.76
CA GLU A 70 -16.99 2.89 -7.68
C GLU A 70 -15.76 2.80 -6.78
N ASN A 71 -14.56 3.06 -7.32
CA ASN A 71 -13.29 3.06 -6.61
C ASN A 71 -12.96 4.42 -5.97
N GLN A 72 -13.83 5.41 -6.17
CA GLN A 72 -13.74 6.78 -5.63
C GLN A 72 -14.78 7.06 -4.56
N ASN A 73 -15.42 6.04 -3.98
CA ASN A 73 -16.41 6.20 -2.93
C ASN A 73 -16.11 5.33 -1.69
N PRO A 74 -15.44 5.88 -0.65
CA PRO A 74 -14.97 7.26 -0.54
C PRO A 74 -13.72 7.54 -1.41
N PRO A 75 -13.47 8.79 -1.80
CA PRO A 75 -12.28 9.14 -2.58
C PRO A 75 -11.03 9.14 -1.68
N THR A 76 -9.86 8.97 -2.30
CA THR A 76 -8.58 9.12 -1.61
C THR A 76 -8.40 10.56 -1.12
N THR A 77 -8.19 10.74 0.19
CA THR A 77 -7.85 12.03 0.81
C THR A 77 -6.44 12.46 0.45
N TYR A 78 -5.49 11.52 0.47
CA TYR A 78 -4.09 11.78 0.08
C TYR A 78 -3.54 10.65 -0.80
N ARG A 79 -2.63 11.02 -1.71
CA ARG A 79 -1.81 10.11 -2.50
C ARG A 79 -0.36 10.52 -2.31
N ILE A 80 0.37 9.76 -1.49
CA ILE A 80 1.71 10.12 -1.07
C ILE A 80 2.72 9.18 -1.75
N PRO A 81 3.58 9.68 -2.65
CA PRO A 81 4.64 8.86 -3.22
C PRO A 81 5.63 8.46 -2.10
N LEU A 82 5.88 7.17 -1.94
CA LEU A 82 6.78 6.67 -0.89
C LEU A 82 8.18 6.40 -1.46
N GLN A 83 8.28 5.54 -2.47
CA GLN A 83 9.58 5.14 -3.02
C GLN A 83 9.45 4.51 -4.41
N TRP A 84 10.46 4.71 -5.25
CA TRP A 84 10.70 3.86 -6.42
C TRP A 84 11.28 2.52 -5.97
N VAL A 85 10.63 1.43 -6.37
CA VAL A 85 11.07 0.05 -6.14
C VAL A 85 11.60 -0.53 -7.43
N ASP A 86 12.74 -1.23 -7.37
CA ASP A 86 13.33 -1.92 -8.52
C ASP A 86 12.35 -2.96 -9.08
N GLY A 87 12.19 -2.96 -10.40
CA GLY A 87 11.31 -3.87 -11.13
C GLY A 87 11.68 -5.34 -10.96
N TRP A 88 12.87 -5.67 -10.49
CA TRP A 88 13.21 -7.02 -10.03
C TRP A 88 12.23 -7.57 -8.99
N TRP A 89 11.67 -6.70 -8.13
CA TRP A 89 10.71 -7.11 -7.11
C TRP A 89 9.29 -7.33 -7.63
N LEU A 90 8.99 -6.82 -8.83
CA LEU A 90 7.63 -6.60 -9.32
C LEU A 90 7.46 -7.24 -10.71
N ASP A 91 6.36 -7.96 -10.89
CA ASP A 91 6.01 -8.62 -12.16
C ASP A 91 4.68 -8.01 -12.63
N GLU A 92 4.76 -6.92 -13.41
CA GLU A 92 3.59 -6.11 -13.78
C GLU A 92 2.49 -6.95 -14.44
N GLU A 93 2.85 -7.84 -15.37
CA GLU A 93 1.89 -8.68 -16.09
C GLU A 93 1.08 -9.56 -15.13
N LYS A 94 1.76 -10.23 -14.19
CA LYS A 94 1.09 -11.06 -13.18
C LYS A 94 0.34 -10.22 -12.16
N MET A 95 0.93 -9.11 -11.72
CA MET A 95 0.32 -8.20 -10.74
C MET A 95 -0.99 -7.60 -11.26
N LEU A 96 -1.06 -7.31 -12.56
CA LEU A 96 -2.27 -6.81 -13.20
C LEU A 96 -3.20 -7.92 -13.67
N ASN A 97 -2.88 -9.20 -13.47
CA ASN A 97 -3.73 -10.32 -13.89
C ASN A 97 -4.24 -10.17 -15.34
N ASN A 98 -3.34 -9.81 -16.26
CA ASN A 98 -3.68 -9.53 -17.68
C ASN A 98 -4.77 -8.46 -17.88
N GLY A 99 -4.90 -7.50 -16.96
CA GLY A 99 -5.91 -6.44 -17.00
C GLY A 99 -7.26 -6.82 -16.39
N ALA A 100 -7.42 -8.06 -15.88
CA ALA A 100 -8.68 -8.52 -15.30
C ALA A 100 -8.74 -8.19 -13.80
N GLY A 101 -9.71 -7.33 -13.45
CA GLY A 101 -10.00 -6.96 -12.07
C GLY A 101 -10.39 -8.18 -11.22
N VAL A 102 -9.57 -8.51 -10.22
CA VAL A 102 -9.84 -9.59 -9.26
C VAL A 102 -9.33 -9.17 -7.88
N ARG A 103 -9.99 -9.69 -6.84
CA ARG A 103 -9.54 -9.58 -5.46
C ARG A 103 -9.06 -10.96 -5.00
N ASP A 104 -7.83 -11.03 -4.53
CA ASP A 104 -7.21 -12.24 -3.99
C ASP A 104 -6.27 -11.91 -2.82
N CYS A 105 -5.52 -12.90 -2.33
CA CYS A 105 -4.43 -12.73 -1.38
C CYS A 105 -3.18 -13.53 -1.79
N GLU A 106 -3.10 -13.96 -3.06
CA GLU A 106 -2.06 -14.87 -3.54
C GLU A 106 -0.91 -14.05 -4.14
N PRO A 107 0.32 -14.12 -3.61
CA PRO A 107 1.43 -13.32 -4.12
C PRO A 107 1.83 -13.69 -5.56
N ALA A 108 1.81 -12.70 -6.44
CA ALA A 108 2.22 -12.78 -7.84
C ALA A 108 3.70 -12.46 -8.06
N CYS A 109 4.31 -11.65 -7.18
CA CYS A 109 5.69 -11.16 -7.32
C CYS A 109 6.47 -11.22 -5.99
N ALA A 110 7.76 -10.86 -6.03
CA ALA A 110 8.62 -10.91 -4.84
C ALA A 110 8.23 -9.87 -3.79
N PHE A 111 7.82 -8.67 -4.23
CA PHE A 111 7.28 -7.62 -3.37
C PHE A 111 6.10 -8.14 -2.55
N GLU A 112 5.08 -8.71 -3.22
CA GLU A 112 3.89 -9.26 -2.56
C GLU A 112 4.21 -10.43 -1.63
N ARG A 113 5.22 -11.23 -1.95
CA ARG A 113 5.69 -12.30 -1.04
C ARG A 113 6.28 -11.74 0.24
N VAL A 114 6.89 -10.56 0.23
CA VAL A 114 7.34 -9.88 1.45
C VAL A 114 6.14 -9.35 2.23
N VAL A 115 5.21 -8.66 1.54
CA VAL A 115 3.96 -8.16 2.14
C VAL A 115 3.18 -9.28 2.84
N GLY A 116 3.07 -10.45 2.21
CA GLY A 116 2.35 -11.61 2.74
C GLY A 116 3.01 -12.30 3.94
N ARG A 117 4.23 -11.90 4.35
CA ARG A 117 4.86 -12.41 5.59
C ARG A 117 4.34 -11.73 6.84
N VAL A 118 3.79 -10.52 6.70
CA VAL A 118 3.25 -9.77 7.83
C VAL A 118 1.99 -10.45 8.31
N GLU A 119 2.02 -10.91 9.56
CA GLU A 119 0.86 -11.52 10.19
C GLU A 119 -0.29 -10.53 10.28
N MET A 120 -1.50 -11.03 10.01
CA MET A 120 -2.69 -10.21 10.13
C MET A 120 -3.02 -10.00 11.61
N PRO A 121 -3.47 -8.80 11.97
CA PRO A 121 -3.97 -8.54 13.31
C PRO A 121 -5.12 -9.52 13.67
N GLY A 122 -4.99 -10.25 14.79
CA GLY A 122 -5.85 -11.38 15.15
C GLY A 122 -7.20 -11.01 15.78
N LEU A 123 -8.11 -11.99 15.83
CA LEU A 123 -9.40 -11.87 16.54
C LEU A 123 -9.14 -11.77 18.06
N GLY A 124 -9.48 -10.63 18.68
CA GLY A 124 -9.39 -10.46 20.14
C GLY A 124 -8.03 -10.02 20.66
N GLU A 125 -7.02 -9.84 19.80
CA GLU A 125 -5.94 -8.92 20.09
C GLU A 125 -6.54 -7.52 20.01
N GLY A 126 -6.40 -6.71 21.06
CA GLY A 126 -7.09 -5.43 21.22
C GLY A 126 -6.67 -4.37 20.21
N LEU A 127 -6.96 -4.60 18.95
CA LEU A 127 -6.79 -3.68 17.85
C LEU A 127 -8.03 -2.79 17.87
N ASP A 128 -7.78 -1.52 18.10
CA ASP A 128 -8.74 -0.48 17.77
C ASP A 128 -9.04 -0.51 16.25
N ASP A 129 -9.97 0.34 15.81
CA ASP A 129 -10.37 0.46 14.40
C ASP A 129 -9.23 0.92 13.46
N GLU A 130 -7.97 0.91 13.92
CA GLU A 130 -6.77 1.43 13.23
C GLU A 130 -5.76 0.33 12.82
N GLY A 131 -6.13 -0.95 12.96
CA GLY A 131 -5.27 -2.09 12.65
C GLY A 131 -4.76 -2.14 11.20
N ASP A 132 -5.39 -1.44 10.27
CA ASP A 132 -4.93 -1.29 8.89
C ASP A 132 -3.69 -0.37 8.78
N LYS A 133 -3.66 0.75 9.52
CA LYS A 133 -2.52 1.68 9.53
C LYS A 133 -1.29 1.01 10.12
N ASP A 134 -1.47 0.28 11.21
CA ASP A 134 -0.41 -0.46 11.87
C ASP A 134 0.10 -1.61 10.98
N TRP A 135 -0.79 -2.26 10.22
CA TRP A 135 -0.38 -3.24 9.22
C TRP A 135 0.46 -2.61 8.10
N VAL A 136 0.06 -1.44 7.58
CA VAL A 136 0.86 -0.71 6.58
C VAL A 136 2.26 -0.43 7.12
N ILE A 137 2.39 0.02 8.37
CA ILE A 137 3.70 0.27 8.99
C ILE A 137 4.53 -1.03 9.09
N LYS A 138 3.95 -2.12 9.60
CA LYS A 138 4.64 -3.42 9.71
C LYS A 138 5.09 -3.97 8.35
N VAL A 139 4.30 -3.75 7.29
CA VAL A 139 4.70 -4.07 5.92
C VAL A 139 5.90 -3.25 5.48
N ALA A 140 5.91 -1.94 5.77
CA ALA A 140 7.08 -1.12 5.46
C ALA A 140 8.34 -1.61 6.21
N GLU A 141 8.22 -2.02 7.47
CA GLU A 141 9.33 -2.60 8.24
C GLU A 141 9.87 -3.89 7.61
N GLU A 142 8.99 -4.81 7.22
CA GLU A 142 9.39 -6.04 6.51
C GLU A 142 10.01 -5.77 5.14
N LEU A 143 9.52 -4.75 4.43
CA LEU A 143 10.10 -4.30 3.16
C LEU A 143 11.49 -3.68 3.36
N VAL A 144 11.72 -2.93 4.43
CA VAL A 144 13.05 -2.41 4.79
C VAL A 144 14.00 -3.55 5.16
N SER A 145 13.56 -4.47 6.02
CA SER A 145 14.33 -5.66 6.42
C SER A 145 14.72 -6.53 5.22
N SER A 146 13.86 -6.59 4.21
CA SER A 146 14.11 -7.30 2.94
C SER A 146 14.92 -6.50 1.91
N GLY A 147 15.33 -5.26 2.23
CA GLY A 147 16.10 -4.38 1.32
C GLY A 147 15.29 -3.81 0.16
N VAL A 148 13.96 -3.78 0.26
CA VAL A 148 13.05 -3.24 -0.75
C VAL A 148 12.79 -1.75 -0.53
N PHE A 149 12.60 -1.36 0.72
CA PHE A 149 12.41 0.03 1.14
C PHE A 149 13.61 0.57 1.91
N GLU A 150 13.72 1.89 1.92
CA GLU A 150 14.61 2.65 2.78
C GLU A 150 13.93 2.96 4.13
N GLU A 151 14.71 3.09 5.20
CA GLU A 151 14.23 3.37 6.56
C GLU A 151 13.43 4.69 6.69
N ASN A 152 13.65 5.64 5.77
CA ASN A 152 12.92 6.90 5.73
C ASN A 152 11.41 6.72 5.47
N VAL A 153 11.01 5.66 4.75
CA VAL A 153 9.61 5.34 4.48
C VAL A 153 8.92 4.95 5.78
N VAL A 154 9.52 4.05 6.56
CA VAL A 154 8.99 3.63 7.87
C VAL A 154 8.91 4.82 8.82
N SER A 155 9.98 5.62 8.91
CA SER A 155 10.03 6.82 9.75
C SER A 155 8.91 7.81 9.40
N TYR A 156 8.65 7.99 8.10
CA TYR A 156 7.56 8.84 7.62
C TYR A 156 6.19 8.29 8.04
N LEU A 157 5.93 7.00 7.81
CA LEU A 157 4.65 6.35 8.15
C LEU A 157 4.36 6.44 9.65
N TYR A 158 5.35 6.22 10.52
CA TYR A 158 5.21 6.45 11.96
C TYR A 158 4.89 7.91 12.29
N THR A 159 5.54 8.86 11.61
CA THR A 159 5.32 10.29 11.86
C THR A 159 3.88 10.70 11.53
N ILE A 160 3.34 10.27 10.38
CA ILE A 160 1.95 10.58 10.01
C ILE A 160 0.94 9.83 10.87
N ARG A 161 1.26 8.62 11.36
CA ARG A 161 0.44 7.84 12.28
C ARG A 161 0.30 8.52 13.65
N MET A 162 1.41 8.99 14.22
CA MET A 162 1.45 9.60 15.57
C MET A 162 0.88 11.02 15.60
N ALA A 163 0.84 11.70 14.47
CA ALA A 163 0.29 13.05 14.38
C ALA A 163 -1.26 13.10 14.30
N GLU A 164 -1.94 11.98 14.63
CA GLU A 164 -3.40 11.81 14.57
C GLU A 164 -4.01 12.32 13.25
N TRP A 165 -3.28 12.12 12.15
CA TRP A 165 -3.81 12.38 10.82
C TRP A 165 -4.71 11.22 10.42
N LEU A 166 -5.99 11.39 10.79
CA LEU A 166 -7.11 10.47 10.67
C LEU A 166 -7.08 9.35 11.69
#